data_AF-A0A9D2BG28-F1
#
_entry.id   AF-A0A9D2BG28-F1
#
_cell.length_a   1.000
_cell.length_b   1.000
_cell.length_c   1.000
_cell.angle_alpha   90.00
_cell.angle_beta   90.00
_cell.angle_gamma   90.00
#
_symmetry.space_group_name_H-M   'P 1'
#
loop_
_entity.id
_entity.type
_entity.pdbx_description
1 polymer ?
#
loop_
_entity_poly.entity_id
_entity_poly.type
_entity_poly.pdbx_seq_one_letter_code
_entity_poly.pdbx_strand_id
1 'polypeptide(L)'
;MLSTILLQAAGMGIAKMGATVGAGLAAIGAGIGIGLIGKGAVEAIGRQPSAAGEIRTSMLIMSALVEGVALFAIVVCFLGLFQ
;
A
#
# COMPACT_ATOMS: atom_id res chain seq x y z
N MET A 1 16.29 -25.98 24.92
CA MET A 1 17.26 -24.99 24.40
C MET A 1 17.62 -25.28 22.95
N LEU A 2 18.17 -26.45 22.59
CA LEU A 2 18.44 -26.77 21.18
C LEU A 2 17.15 -26.96 20.35
N SER A 3 16.14 -27.67 20.87
CA SER A 3 14.88 -27.87 20.13
C SER A 3 14.09 -26.57 19.91
N THR A 4 14.15 -25.65 20.88
CA THR A 4 13.53 -24.32 20.77
C THR A 4 14.21 -23.45 19.71
N ILE A 5 15.54 -23.54 19.60
CA ILE A 5 16.30 -22.82 18.56
C ILE A 5 15.97 -23.37 17.17
N LEU A 6 15.92 -24.70 17.02
CA LEU A 6 15.59 -25.35 15.75
C LEU A 6 14.18 -25.02 15.28
N LEU A 7 13.22 -24.94 16.21
CA LEU A 7 11.84 -24.57 15.89
C LEU A 7 11.73 -23.09 15.44
N GLN A 8 12.46 -22.18 16.10
CA GLN A 8 12.49 -20.77 15.72
C GLN A 8 13.17 -20.54 14.37
N ALA A 9 14.23 -21.30 14.07
CA ALA A 9 14.91 -21.28 12.77
C ALA A 9 13.99 -21.69 11.61
N ALA A 10 13.15 -22.71 11.82
CA ALA A 10 12.16 -23.14 10.84
C ALA A 10 11.04 -22.11 10.62
N GLY A 11 10.60 -21.41 11.69
CA GLY A 11 9.53 -20.42 11.63
C GLY A 11 9.88 -19.12 10.90
N MET A 12 11.16 -18.70 10.92
CA MET A 12 11.62 -17.46 10.27
C MET A 12 11.36 -17.43 8.75
N GLY A 13 11.43 -18.58 8.07
CA GLY A 13 11.19 -18.65 6.63
C GLY A 13 9.75 -18.30 6.25
N ILE A 14 8.78 -18.79 7.03
CA ILE A 14 7.35 -18.55 6.80
C ILE A 14 7.00 -17.08 7.10
N ALA A 15 7.55 -16.52 8.18
CA ALA A 15 7.34 -15.12 8.54
C ALA A 15 7.81 -14.16 7.44
N LYS A 16 9.01 -14.39 6.89
CA LYS A 16 9.57 -13.57 5.80
C LYS A 16 8.76 -13.70 4.51
N MET A 17 8.27 -14.89 4.19
CA MET A 17 7.37 -15.09 3.05
C MET A 17 6.05 -14.33 3.24
N GLY A 18 5.47 -14.38 4.43
CA GLY A 18 4.26 -13.62 4.74
C GLY A 18 4.46 -12.11 4.58
N ALA A 19 5.61 -11.59 5.03
CA ALA A 19 5.97 -10.18 4.90
C ALA A 19 6.13 -9.73 3.44
N THR A 20 6.81 -10.50 2.58
CA THR A 20 6.97 -10.13 1.16
C THR A 20 5.65 -10.20 0.39
N VAL A 21 4.81 -11.20 0.67
CA VAL A 21 3.46 -11.32 0.08
C VAL A 21 2.59 -10.16 0.55
N GLY A 22 2.60 -9.83 1.84
CA GLY A 22 1.87 -8.71 2.41
C GLY A 22 2.24 -7.37 1.76
N ALA A 23 3.54 -7.12 1.57
CA ALA A 23 4.03 -5.91 0.89
C ALA A 23 3.52 -5.83 -0.57
N GLY A 24 3.55 -6.94 -1.30
CA GLY A 24 3.03 -7.01 -2.67
C GLY A 24 1.53 -6.72 -2.75
N LEU A 25 0.74 -7.28 -1.85
CA LEU A 25 -0.70 -7.02 -1.77
C LEU A 25 -1.01 -5.56 -1.40
N ALA A 26 -0.25 -4.97 -0.49
CA ALA A 26 -0.37 -3.56 -0.13
C ALA A 26 -0.11 -2.66 -1.35
N ALA A 27 0.94 -2.93 -2.12
CA ALA A 27 1.27 -2.19 -3.34
C ALA A 27 0.16 -2.31 -4.41
N ILE A 28 -0.39 -3.51 -4.61
CA ILE A 28 -1.51 -3.72 -5.55
C ILE A 28 -2.75 -2.93 -5.09
N GLY A 29 -3.10 -3.01 -3.81
CA GLY A 29 -4.24 -2.29 -3.24
C GLY A 29 -4.09 -0.77 -3.41
N ALA A 30 -2.91 -0.22 -3.15
CA ALA A 30 -2.60 1.19 -3.35
C ALA A 30 -2.73 1.59 -4.82
N GLY A 31 -2.14 0.81 -5.74
CA GLY A 31 -2.20 1.07 -7.18
C GLY A 31 -3.63 1.08 -7.72
N ILE A 32 -4.48 0.15 -7.28
CA ILE A 32 -5.90 0.13 -7.65
C ILE A 32 -6.62 1.37 -7.09
N GLY A 33 -6.43 1.69 -5.81
CA GLY A 33 -7.07 2.84 -5.17
C GLY A 33 -6.73 4.16 -5.86
N ILE A 34 -5.44 4.42 -6.10
CA ILE A 34 -4.97 5.63 -6.80
C ILE A 34 -5.46 5.65 -8.25
N GLY A 35 -5.45 4.50 -8.94
CA GLY A 35 -5.95 4.40 -10.31
C GLY A 35 -7.43 4.78 -10.44
N LEU A 36 -8.26 4.33 -9.50
CA LEU A 36 -9.70 4.68 -9.45
C LEU A 36 -9.91 6.17 -9.16
N ILE A 37 -9.14 6.74 -8.23
CA ILE A 37 -9.16 8.17 -7.91
C ILE A 37 -8.78 8.99 -9.15
N GLY A 38 -7.68 8.63 -9.82
CA GLY A 38 -7.21 9.30 -11.03
C GLY A 38 -8.21 9.23 -12.18
N LYS A 39 -8.82 8.05 -12.40
CA LYS A 39 -9.88 7.88 -13.40
C LYS A 39 -11.05 8.83 -13.12
N GLY A 40 -11.58 8.82 -11.89
CA GLY A 40 -12.70 9.68 -11.51
C GLY A 40 -12.39 11.17 -11.65
N ALA A 41 -11.16 11.58 -11.31
CA ALA A 41 -10.72 12.96 -11.47
C ALA A 41 -10.65 13.39 -12.93
N VAL A 42 -10.10 12.56 -13.82
CA VAL A 42 -9.99 12.88 -15.26
C VAL A 42 -11.38 12.95 -15.91
N GLU A 43 -12.28 12.02 -15.58
CA GLU A 43 -13.67 12.06 -16.08
C GLU A 43 -14.42 13.31 -15.60
N ALA A 44 -14.25 13.70 -14.33
CA ALA A 44 -14.87 14.90 -13.77
C ALA A 44 -14.32 16.18 -14.42
N ILE A 45 -13.00 16.28 -14.61
CA ILE A 45 -12.35 17.42 -15.29
C ILE A 45 -12.85 17.53 -16.74
N GLY A 46 -13.01 16.41 -17.45
CA GLY A 46 -13.54 16.39 -18.82
C GLY A 46 -14.97 16.92 -18.91
N ARG A 47 -15.80 16.72 -17.88
CA ARG A 47 -17.18 17.22 -17.81
C ARG A 47 -17.26 18.68 -17.33
N GLN A 48 -16.37 19.08 -16.43
CA GLN A 48 -16.35 20.42 -15.82
C GLN A 48 -14.92 21.00 -15.78
N PRO A 49 -14.43 21.55 -16.90
CA PRO A 49 -13.07 22.07 -17.00
C PRO A 49 -12.81 23.27 -16.06
N SER A 50 -13.84 24.07 -15.76
CA SER A 50 -13.73 25.23 -14.86
C SER A 50 -13.39 24.83 -13.41
N ALA A 51 -13.75 23.62 -12.99
CA ALA A 51 -13.48 23.10 -11.64
C ALA A 51 -12.18 22.28 -11.56
N ALA A 52 -11.34 22.28 -12.60
CA ALA A 52 -10.20 21.36 -12.68
C ALA A 52 -9.19 21.51 -11.54
N GLY A 53 -8.98 22.73 -11.03
CA GLY A 53 -8.10 22.99 -9.90
C GLY A 53 -8.61 22.34 -8.60
N GLU A 54 -9.90 22.48 -8.31
CA GLU A 54 -10.55 21.89 -7.12
C GLU A 54 -10.58 20.37 -7.19
N ILE A 55 -10.88 19.81 -8.37
CA ILE A 55 -10.87 18.36 -8.61
C ILE A 55 -9.47 17.79 -8.42
N ARG A 56 -8.42 18.43 -8.97
CA ARG A 56 -7.03 18.00 -8.76
C ARG A 56 -6.63 18.05 -7.29
N THR A 57 -7.05 19.10 -6.57
CA THR A 57 -6.76 19.21 -5.13
C THR A 57 -7.40 18.07 -4.35
N SER A 58 -8.68 17.79 -4.61
CA SER A 58 -9.40 16.67 -3.98
C SER A 58 -8.79 15.32 -4.34
N MET A 59 -8.40 15.13 -5.60
CA MET A 59 -7.70 13.93 -6.09
C MET A 59 -6.39 13.71 -5.33
N LEU A 60 -5.56 14.74 -5.20
CA LEU A 60 -4.27 14.65 -4.49
C LEU A 60 -4.45 14.32 -3.00
N ILE A 61 -5.45 14.92 -2.34
CA ILE A 61 -5.75 14.62 -0.94
C ILE A 61 -6.16 13.16 -0.78
N MET A 62 -7.07 12.67 -1.63
CA MET A 62 -7.51 11.27 -1.56
C MET A 62 -6.38 10.29 -1.89
N SER A 63 -5.57 10.59 -2.91
CA SER A 63 -4.40 9.79 -3.24
C SER A 63 -3.38 9.76 -2.10
N ALA A 64 -3.17 10.88 -1.39
CA ALA A 64 -2.26 10.94 -0.24
C ALA A 64 -2.77 10.11 0.95
N LEU A 65 -4.09 10.04 1.17
CA LEU A 65 -4.67 9.17 2.20
C LEU A 65 -4.46 7.69 1.89
N VAL A 66 -4.65 7.29 0.63
CA VAL A 66 -4.37 5.91 0.19
C VAL A 66 -2.88 5.59 0.36
N GLU A 67 -2.01 6.51 -0.05
CA GLU A 67 -0.56 6.33 0.06
C GLU A 67 -0.11 6.24 1.52
N GLY A 68 -0.71 7.03 2.42
CA GLY A 68 -0.41 6.96 3.86
C GLY A 68 -0.67 5.56 4.45
N VAL A 69 -1.79 4.93 4.09
CA VAL A 69 -2.10 3.55 4.54
C VAL A 69 -1.18 2.53 3.87
N ALA A 70 -0.89 2.70 2.58
CA ALA A 70 -0.01 1.81 1.82
C ALA A 70 1.42 1.80 2.36
N LEU A 71 2.00 2.99 2.59
CA LEU A 71 3.33 3.13 3.16
C LEU A 71 3.40 2.55 4.57
N PHE A 72 2.37 2.75 5.39
CA PHE A 72 2.31 2.12 6.71
C PHE A 72 2.36 0.59 6.62
N ALA A 73 1.55 -0.02 5.73
CA ALA A 73 1.55 -1.46 5.52
C ALA A 73 2.89 -1.98 5.00
N ILE A 74 3.51 -1.28 4.04
CA ILE A 74 4.83 -1.63 3.50
C ILE A 74 5.91 -1.55 4.58
N VAL A 75 5.88 -0.52 5.44
CA VAL A 75 6.83 -0.38 6.55
C VAL A 75 6.68 -1.53 7.54
N VAL A 76 5.46 -1.91 7.92
CA VAL A 76 5.23 -3.07 8.81
C VAL A 76 5.76 -4.36 8.18
N CYS A 77 5.50 -4.58 6.89
CA CYS A 77 6.04 -5.74 6.17
C CYS A 77 7.57 -5.70 6.11
N PHE A 78 8.16 -4.54 5.82
CA PHE A 78 9.61 -4.35 5.78
C PHE A 78 10.26 -4.66 7.12
N LEU A 79 9.69 -4.14 8.22
CA LEU A 79 10.18 -4.45 9.57
C LEU A 79 10.12 -5.95 9.84
N GLY A 80 9.03 -6.62 9.45
CA GLY A 80 8.84 -8.07 9.55
C GLY A 80 9.91 -8.93 8.85
N LEU A 81 10.68 -8.37 7.91
CA LEU A 81 11.76 -9.10 7.24
C LEU A 81 13.05 -9.20 8.07
N PHE A 82 13.24 -8.29 9.03
CA PHE A 82 14.48 -8.15 9.82
C PHE A 82 14.31 -8.48 11.30
N GLN A 83 13.14 -9.00 11.71
CA GLN A 83 12.86 -9.51 13.06
C GLN A 83 13.10 -11.02 13.12
#